data_AF-H7GH64-F1
#
_entry.id   AF-H7GH64-F1
#
_cell.length_a   1.000
_cell.length_b   1.000
_cell.length_c   1.000
_cell.angle_alpha   90.00
_cell.angle_beta   90.00
_cell.angle_gamma   90.00
#
_symmetry.space_group_name_H-M   'P 1'
#
loop_
_entity.id
_entity.type
_entity.pdbx_description
1 polymer ?
#
loop_
_entity_poly.entity_id
_entity_poly.type
_entity_poly.pdbx_seq_one_letter_code
_entity_poly.pdbx_strand_id
1 'polypeptide(L)'
;MEKAIGNYWPYATTLFDYIRRAMPFGQGGTLTDEEVYHLMAFLLYMNGIIDAGTPVNQKTLPQIRMPARELLELDPETRRRFHWLTLP
;
A
#
# COMPACT_ATOMS: atom_id res chain seq x y z
N MET A 1 4.66 -16.10 -7.52
CA MET A 1 3.69 -15.24 -6.81
C MET A 1 3.72 -13.89 -7.47
N GLU A 2 2.66 -13.52 -8.20
CA GLU A 2 2.54 -12.18 -8.80
C GLU A 2 2.63 -11.11 -7.71
N LYS A 3 3.41 -10.05 -7.99
CA LYS A 3 3.54 -8.89 -7.11
C LYS A 3 2.26 -8.06 -7.17
N ALA A 4 1.22 -8.53 -6.50
CA ALA A 4 0.00 -7.76 -6.32
C ALA A 4 0.24 -6.59 -5.35
N ILE A 5 -0.58 -5.55 -5.44
CA ILE A 5 -0.43 -4.29 -4.68
C ILE A 5 -0.34 -4.55 -3.17
N GLY A 6 -1.08 -5.53 -2.66
CA GLY A 6 -1.05 -5.91 -1.24
C GLY A 6 0.29 -6.47 -0.74
N ASN A 7 1.08 -7.08 -1.62
CA ASN A 7 2.34 -7.76 -1.27
C ASN A 7 3.59 -6.89 -1.46
N TYR A 8 3.49 -5.74 -2.15
CA TYR A 8 4.64 -4.89 -2.46
C TYR A 8 4.65 -3.56 -1.68
N TRP A 9 3.48 -3.00 -1.35
CA TRP A 9 3.36 -1.67 -0.73
C TRP A 9 3.03 -1.77 0.76
N PRO A 10 3.96 -1.42 1.68
CA PRO A 10 3.73 -1.52 3.13
C PRO A 10 2.78 -0.47 3.70
N TYR A 11 2.59 0.64 2.97
CA TYR A 11 1.72 1.75 3.38
C TYR A 11 0.83 2.17 2.22
N ALA A 12 -0.47 2.25 2.48
CA ALA A 12 -1.45 2.71 1.50
C ALA A 12 -1.22 4.18 1.07
N THR A 13 -0.65 4.99 1.97
CA THR A 13 -0.27 6.39 1.71
C THR A 13 0.85 6.48 0.67
N THR A 14 1.83 5.58 0.69
CA THR A 14 2.89 5.55 -0.33
C THR A 14 2.32 5.22 -1.71
N LEU A 15 1.35 4.31 -1.78
CA LEU A 15 0.65 4.00 -3.04
C LEU A 15 -0.15 5.21 -3.54
N PHE A 16 -0.84 5.92 -2.65
CA PHE A 16 -1.56 7.16 -3.00
C PHE A 16 -0.62 8.20 -3.61
N ASP A 17 0.53 8.48 -2.97
CA ASP A 17 1.53 9.41 -3.50
C ASP A 17 2.05 8.98 -4.88
N TYR A 18 2.27 7.68 -5.06
CA TYR A 18 2.72 7.13 -6.34
C TYR A 18 1.67 7.32 -7.43
N ILE A 19 0.41 6.94 -7.19
CA ILE A 19 -0.67 7.11 -8.16
C ILE A 19 -0.84 8.59 -8.51
N ARG A 20 -0.89 9.46 -7.51
CA ARG A 20 -1.04 10.91 -7.72
C ARG A 20 0.05 11.49 -8.62
N ARG A 21 1.31 11.08 -8.43
CA ARG A 21 2.47 11.71 -9.11
C ARG A 21 2.83 11.03 -10.42
N ALA A 22 2.66 9.72 -10.51
CA ALA A 22 3.18 8.91 -11.61
C ALA A 22 2.10 8.31 -12.50
N MET A 23 0.82 8.32 -12.07
CA MET A 23 -0.29 7.78 -12.85
C MET A 23 -1.24 8.88 -13.35
N PRO A 24 -1.88 8.66 -14.53
CA PRO A 24 -1.63 7.58 -15.48
C PRO A 24 -0.24 7.72 -16.14
N PHE A 25 0.30 6.62 -16.68
CA PHE A 25 1.64 6.64 -17.29
C PHE A 25 1.72 7.69 -18.42
N GLY A 26 2.71 8.58 -18.35
CA GLY A 26 2.88 9.70 -19.28
C GLY A 26 1.96 10.91 -19.02
N GLN A 27 1.06 10.82 -18.04
CA GLN A 27 0.10 11.86 -17.66
C GLN A 27 -0.03 11.98 -16.13
N GLY A 28 1.09 11.81 -15.42
CA GLY A 28 1.15 11.94 -13.96
C GLY A 28 0.63 13.29 -13.48
N GLY A 29 -0.07 13.32 -12.34
CA GLY A 29 -0.59 14.55 -11.74
C GLY A 29 -1.90 15.06 -12.35
N THR A 30 -2.52 14.32 -13.26
CA THR A 30 -3.80 14.70 -13.88
C THR A 30 -5.02 14.32 -13.03
N LEU A 31 -4.89 13.33 -12.16
CA LEU A 31 -5.95 12.89 -11.26
C LEU A 31 -6.07 13.82 -10.04
N THR A 32 -7.30 14.16 -9.69
CA THR A 32 -7.65 14.84 -8.44
C THR A 32 -7.49 13.90 -7.24
N ASP A 33 -7.31 14.46 -6.04
CA ASP A 33 -7.22 13.70 -4.79
C ASP A 33 -8.39 12.73 -4.62
N GLU A 34 -9.60 13.18 -4.95
CA GLU A 34 -10.83 12.39 -4.87
C GLU A 34 -10.80 11.19 -5.83
N GLU A 35 -10.40 11.39 -7.08
CA GLU A 35 -10.23 10.30 -8.06
C GLU A 35 -9.18 9.31 -7.61
N VAL A 36 -8.09 9.78 -7.00
CA VAL A 36 -7.06 8.89 -6.42
C VAL A 36 -7.64 8.09 -5.25
N TYR A 37 -8.42 8.69 -4.36
CA TYR A 37 -9.08 7.96 -3.26
C TYR A 37 -10.07 6.91 -3.76
N HIS A 38 -10.86 7.22 -4.78
CA HIS A 38 -11.78 6.26 -5.41
C HIS A 38 -11.02 5.09 -6.05
N LEU A 39 -9.95 5.39 -6.79
CA LEU A 39 -9.09 4.37 -7.38
C LEU A 39 -8.42 3.51 -6.30
N MET A 40 -7.95 4.11 -5.22
CA MET A 40 -7.40 3.41 -4.06
C MET A 40 -8.42 2.46 -3.43
N ALA A 41 -9.66 2.92 -3.20
CA ALA A 41 -10.73 2.08 -2.67
C ALA A 41 -10.97 0.85 -3.55
N PHE A 42 -11.06 1.07 -4.86
CA PHE A 42 -11.22 -0.01 -5.84
C PHE A 42 -10.06 -1.00 -5.80
N LEU A 43 -8.81 -0.52 -5.84
CA LEU A 43 -7.63 -1.39 -5.83
C LEU A 43 -7.53 -2.19 -4.52
N LEU A 44 -7.77 -1.56 -3.37
CA LEU A 44 -7.71 -2.23 -2.08
C LEU A 44 -8.81 -3.29 -1.94
N TYR A 45 -10.03 -3.00 -2.40
CA TYR A 45 -11.13 -3.96 -2.42
C TYR A 45 -10.83 -5.15 -3.34
N MET A 46 -10.35 -4.89 -4.57
CA MET A 46 -9.98 -5.93 -5.53
C MET A 46 -8.85 -6.85 -5.02
N ASN A 47 -8.04 -6.37 -4.08
CA ASN A 47 -6.98 -7.14 -3.44
C ASN A 47 -7.41 -7.75 -2.08
N GLY A 48 -8.68 -7.62 -1.70
CA GLY A 48 -9.21 -8.17 -0.43
C GLY A 48 -8.65 -7.50 0.82
N ILE A 49 -8.16 -6.26 0.72
CA ILE A 49 -7.57 -5.52 1.85
C ILE A 49 -8.64 -4.77 2.66
N ILE A 50 -9.73 -4.36 2.00
CA ILE A 50 -10.86 -3.68 2.61
C ILE A 50 -12.19 -4.23 2.05
N ASP A 51 -13.29 -3.96 2.76
CA ASP A 51 -14.64 -4.31 2.31
C ASP A 51 -15.19 -3.27 1.30
N ALA A 52 -16.18 -3.67 0.49
CA ALA A 52 -16.78 -2.82 -0.56
C ALA A 52 -17.40 -1.51 -0.04
N GLY A 53 -17.71 -1.41 1.25
CA GLY A 53 -18.28 -0.22 1.89
C GLY A 53 -17.28 0.60 2.71
N THR A 54 -16.00 0.22 2.75
CA THR A 54 -15.01 0.92 3.57
C THR A 54 -14.71 2.30 2.97
N PRO A 55 -14.95 3.42 3.70
CA PRO A 55 -14.66 4.75 3.18
C PRO A 55 -13.14 4.97 3.12
N VAL A 56 -12.65 5.41 1.96
CA VAL A 56 -11.23 5.74 1.75
C VAL A 56 -11.09 7.24 1.51
N ASN A 57 -10.38 7.93 2.40
CA ASN A 57 -10.12 9.36 2.34
C ASN A 57 -8.85 9.71 3.13
N GLN A 58 -8.51 10.99 3.22
CA GLN A 58 -7.33 11.49 3.92
C GLN A 58 -7.20 11.00 5.37
N LYS A 59 -8.32 10.78 6.06
CA LYS A 59 -8.34 10.36 7.47
C LYS A 59 -8.29 8.85 7.62
N THR A 60 -8.95 8.11 6.74
CA THR A 60 -9.09 6.65 6.85
C THR A 60 -7.95 5.91 6.15
N LEU A 61 -7.41 6.44 5.04
CA LEU A 61 -6.35 5.79 4.27
C LEU A 61 -5.09 5.46 5.11
N PRO A 62 -4.57 6.35 5.98
CA PRO A 62 -3.40 6.02 6.81
C PRO A 62 -3.66 4.93 7.85
N GLN A 63 -4.92 4.63 8.15
CA GLN A 63 -5.32 3.62 9.14
C GLN A 63 -5.37 2.21 8.54
N ILE A 64 -5.38 2.10 7.20
CA ILE A 64 -5.42 0.81 6.50
C ILE A 64 -4.09 0.09 6.68
N ARG A 65 -4.11 -1.10 7.30
CA ARG A 65 -2.93 -1.95 7.50
C ARG A 65 -2.72 -2.84 6.28
N MET A 66 -1.69 -2.55 5.50
CA MET A 66 -1.32 -3.36 4.32
C MET A 66 -0.60 -4.65 4.75
N PRO A 67 -0.83 -5.79 4.08
CA PRO A 67 -0.15 -7.06 4.39
C PRO A 67 1.38 -6.97 4.33
N ALA A 68 1.92 -6.26 3.33
CA ALA A 68 3.36 -6.05 3.18
C ALA A 68 4.03 -5.29 4.35
N ARG A 69 3.25 -4.72 5.29
CA ARG A 69 3.78 -4.09 6.49
C ARG A 69 4.48 -5.11 7.40
N GLU A 70 4.02 -6.35 7.44
CA GLU A 70 4.62 -7.41 8.26
C GLU A 70 6.04 -7.76 7.79
N LEU A 71 6.34 -7.58 6.51
CA LEU A 71 7.69 -7.78 5.95
C LEU A 71 8.70 -6.72 6.42
N LEU A 72 8.23 -5.62 7.01
CA LEU A 72 9.09 -4.59 7.59
C LEU A 72 9.32 -4.77 9.09
N GLU A 73 8.50 -5.58 9.75
CA GLU A 73 8.60 -5.81 11.19
C GLU A 73 9.87 -6.63 11.47
N LEU A 74 10.59 -6.24 12.53
CA LEU A 74 11.76 -7.00 12.97
C LEU A 74 11.28 -8.33 13.55
N ASP A 75 12.05 -9.38 13.30
CA ASP A 75 11.84 -10.66 13.96
C ASP A 75 11.88 -10.45 15.50
N PRO A 76 10.85 -10.89 16.25
CA PRO A 76 10.71 -10.54 17.66
C PRO A 76 11.79 -11.15 18.55
N GLU A 77 12.39 -12.27 18.13
CA GLU A 77 13.42 -12.96 18.92
C GLU A 77 14.82 -12.43 18.59
N THR A 78 15.14 -12.34 17.31
CA THR A 78 16.48 -11.98 16.84
C THR A 78 16.67 -10.48 16.66
N ARG A 79 15.57 -9.69 16.66
CA ARG A 79 15.54 -8.26 16.32
C ARG A 79 16.16 -7.94 14.97
N ARG A 80 16.22 -8.92 14.06
CA ARG A 80 16.76 -8.77 12.71
C ARG A 80 15.62 -8.54 11.73
N ARG A 81 15.88 -7.66 10.75
CA ARG A 81 14.93 -7.36 9.66
C ARG A 81 14.83 -8.50 8.64
N PHE A 82 15.91 -9.27 8.49
CA PHE A 82 15.95 -10.43 7.61
C PHE A 82 16.52 -11.61 8.41
N HIS A 83 15.66 -12.46 8.94
CA HIS A 83 16.08 -13.59 9.78
C HIS A 83 16.92 -14.62 9.00
N TRP A 84 16.78 -14.66 7.67
CA TRP A 84 17.49 -15.54 6.74
C TRP A 84 18.83 -14.99 6.23
N LEU A 85 19.18 -13.75 6.60
CA LEU A 85 20.46 -13.14 6.22
C LEU A 85 21.39 -13.08 7.44
N THR A 86 22.45 -13.88 7.42
CA THR A 86 23.55 -13.76 8.38
C THR A 86 24.63 -12.88 7.75
N LEU A 87 24.78 -11.65 8.26
CA LEU A 87 25.91 -10.79 7.89
C LEU A 87 27.20 -11.36 8.54
N PRO A 88 28.34 -11.31 7.85
CA PRO A 88 29.63 -11.70 8.42
C PRO A 88 30.04 -10.83 9.61
#